data_AF-A0A9D4DD22-F1
#
_entry.id   AF-A0A9D4DD22-F1
#
_cell.length_a   1.000
_cell.length_b   1.000
_cell.length_c   1.000
_cell.angle_alpha   90.00
_cell.angle_beta   90.00
_cell.angle_gamma   90.00
#
_symmetry.space_group_name_H-M   'P 1'
#
loop_
_entity.id
_entity.type
_entity.pdbx_description
1 polymer ?
#
loop_
_entity_poly.entity_id
_entity_poly.type
_entity_poly.pdbx_seq_one_letter_code
_entity_poly.pdbx_strand_id
1 'polypeptide(L)'
;MVCCFSCVPGLSVIVCFVVSLITHKIHTDADVENEWRKLRDIDNPLHPWSELYTEDIPDLAVGERPSVKQLEQAFGRARLAAYIGGLATLVLCVGLVPGVMLSLHVLSETQFTVWTHVLQWFCFAMAAVVVVAAPVEEVVQVVRRVRANNSERRQKETANSAYNLKTINSAD
;
A
#
# COMPACT_ATOMS: atom_id res chain seq x y z
N MET A 1 9.75 17.19 22.47
CA MET A 1 11.05 16.59 22.85
C MET A 1 11.55 15.70 21.71
N VAL A 2 12.10 16.29 20.65
CA VAL A 2 13.11 15.69 19.75
C VAL A 2 13.93 16.89 19.26
N CYS A 3 14.94 17.24 20.05
CA CYS A 3 15.89 18.30 19.74
C CYS A 3 17.08 17.69 18.99
N CYS A 4 17.68 18.47 18.07
CA CYS A 4 19.06 18.32 17.60
C CYS A 4 19.41 17.09 16.75
N PHE A 5 18.99 17.08 15.48
CA PHE A 5 19.64 16.27 14.43
C PHE A 5 20.24 17.12 13.28
N SER A 6 20.53 18.39 13.55
CA SER A 6 20.86 19.38 12.52
C SER A 6 22.35 19.54 12.18
N CYS A 7 23.28 18.69 12.65
CA CYS A 7 24.72 18.93 12.37
C CYS A 7 25.37 18.09 11.28
N VAL A 8 24.84 16.92 10.88
CA VAL A 8 25.33 16.23 9.67
C VAL A 8 24.18 15.41 9.07
N PRO A 9 23.54 15.85 7.96
CA PRO A 9 22.39 15.16 7.37
C PRO A 9 22.69 13.71 6.91
N GLY A 10 23.96 13.27 6.89
CA GLY A 10 24.36 11.89 6.60
C GLY A 10 24.53 10.97 7.81
N LEU A 11 24.88 11.50 8.99
CA LEU A 11 25.23 10.65 10.14
C LEU A 11 24.00 9.93 10.72
N SER A 12 22.84 10.59 10.73
CA SER A 12 21.57 10.01 11.16
C SER A 12 21.15 8.83 10.30
N VAL A 13 21.26 8.98 8.97
CA VAL A 13 20.92 7.93 7.99
C VAL A 13 21.81 6.71 8.17
N ILE A 14 23.12 6.94 8.35
CA ILE A 14 24.09 5.86 8.60
C ILE A 14 23.75 5.14 9.91
N VAL A 15 23.50 5.87 10.99
CA VAL A 15 23.15 5.26 12.29
C VAL A 15 21.83 4.48 12.20
N CYS A 16 20.79 5.03 11.57
CA CYS A 16 19.52 4.34 11.37
C CYS A 16 19.69 3.06 10.53
N PHE A 17 20.49 3.11 9.47
CA PHE A 17 20.79 1.94 8.64
C PHE A 17 21.52 0.86 9.43
N VAL A 18 22.58 1.23 10.15
CA VAL A 18 23.37 0.29 10.98
C VAL A 18 22.51 -0.32 12.08
N VAL A 19 21.74 0.48 12.81
CA VAL A 19 20.83 -0.02 13.86
C VAL A 19 19.78 -0.95 13.25
N SER A 20 19.23 -0.62 12.07
CA SER A 20 18.28 -1.47 11.37
C SER A 20 18.89 -2.82 10.99
N LEU A 21 20.12 -2.85 10.48
CA LEU A 21 20.84 -4.10 10.17
C LEU A 21 21.10 -4.95 11.42
N ILE A 22 21.54 -4.32 12.53
CA ILE A 22 21.81 -5.03 13.78
C ILE A 22 20.52 -5.57 14.43
N THR A 23 19.41 -4.85 14.28
CA THR A 23 18.12 -5.19 14.91
C THR A 23 17.28 -6.13 14.04
N HIS A 24 17.69 -6.40 12.79
CA HIS A 24 16.97 -7.30 11.91
C HIS A 24 17.09 -8.75 12.40
N LYS A 25 16.04 -9.26 13.04
CA LYS A 25 16.00 -10.62 13.62
C LYS A 25 15.38 -11.69 12.72
N ILE A 26 14.94 -11.31 11.51
CA ILE A 26 14.25 -12.22 10.60
C ILE A 26 15.29 -12.82 9.67
N HIS A 27 15.65 -14.09 9.89
CA HIS A 27 16.67 -14.77 9.08
C HIS A 27 16.12 -15.98 8.33
N THR A 28 15.06 -16.62 8.84
CA THR A 28 14.48 -17.82 8.25
C THR A 28 13.02 -17.61 7.87
N ASP A 29 12.52 -18.41 6.92
CA ASP A 29 11.10 -18.42 6.54
C ASP A 29 10.18 -18.76 7.72
N ALA A 30 10.69 -19.57 8.67
CA ALA A 30 9.97 -19.90 9.89
C ALA A 30 9.80 -18.67 10.81
N ASP A 31 10.81 -17.79 10.87
CA ASP A 31 10.72 -16.53 11.62
C ASP A 31 9.70 -15.58 10.98
N VAL A 32 9.67 -15.51 9.64
CA VAL A 32 8.68 -14.72 8.90
C VAL A 32 7.26 -15.17 9.22
N GLU A 33 6.98 -16.48 9.15
CA GLU A 33 5.65 -17.01 9.47
C GLU A 33 5.30 -16.79 10.95
N ASN A 34 6.28 -16.88 11.85
CA ASN A 34 6.05 -16.63 13.27
C ASN A 34 5.70 -15.16 13.56
N GLU A 35 6.41 -14.21 12.95
CA GLU A 35 6.08 -12.79 13.07
C GLU A 35 4.74 -12.47 12.40
N TRP A 36 4.49 -13.06 11.22
CA TRP A 36 3.20 -12.91 10.55
C TRP A 36 2.04 -13.43 11.40
N ARG A 37 2.20 -14.59 12.04
CA ARG A 37 1.17 -15.16 12.92
C ARG A 37 0.79 -14.18 14.02
N LYS A 38 1.76 -13.52 14.66
CA LYS A 38 1.48 -12.51 15.70
C LYS A 38 0.62 -11.36 15.17
N LEU A 39 0.92 -10.87 13.96
CA LEU A 39 0.16 -9.79 13.33
C LEU A 39 -1.23 -10.26 12.90
N ARG A 40 -1.31 -11.43 12.28
CA ARG A 40 -2.54 -12.06 11.79
C ARG A 40 -3.52 -12.41 12.91
N ASP A 41 -3.02 -12.73 14.09
CA ASP A 41 -3.85 -13.06 15.25
C ASP A 41 -4.49 -11.80 15.89
N ILE A 42 -3.95 -10.61 15.59
CA ILE A 42 -4.58 -9.33 15.94
C ILE A 42 -5.59 -9.00 14.84
N ASP A 43 -6.76 -9.62 14.93
CA ASP A 43 -7.85 -9.37 13.99
C ASP A 43 -8.79 -8.25 14.49
N ASN A 44 -9.31 -7.46 13.56
CA ASN A 44 -10.28 -6.43 13.88
C ASN A 44 -11.69 -7.05 13.87
N PRO A 45 -12.45 -7.01 14.99
CA PRO A 45 -13.79 -7.59 15.03
C PRO A 45 -14.78 -6.93 14.07
N LEU A 46 -14.53 -5.70 13.61
CA LEU A 46 -15.37 -5.01 12.63
C LEU A 46 -14.99 -5.31 11.17
N HIS A 47 -13.73 -5.67 10.93
CA HIS A 47 -13.18 -5.89 9.59
C HIS A 47 -12.24 -7.09 9.64
N PRO A 48 -12.79 -8.32 9.65
CA PRO A 48 -11.98 -9.52 9.77
C PRO A 48 -11.09 -9.70 8.54
N TRP A 49 -9.88 -10.22 8.74
CA TRP A 49 -8.93 -10.51 7.65
C TRP A 49 -9.56 -11.31 6.50
N SER A 50 -10.44 -12.25 6.83
CA SER A 50 -11.10 -13.13 5.86
C SER A 50 -12.03 -12.39 4.90
N GLU A 51 -12.61 -11.24 5.31
CA GLU A 51 -13.48 -10.41 4.47
C GLU A 51 -12.69 -9.32 3.74
N LEU A 52 -11.63 -8.80 4.37
CA LEU A 52 -10.84 -7.72 3.79
C LEU A 52 -10.06 -8.18 2.54
N TYR A 53 -9.57 -9.41 2.56
CA TYR A 53 -8.72 -9.96 1.49
C TYR A 53 -9.42 -10.96 0.58
N THR A 54 -10.73 -11.17 0.71
CA THR A 54 -11.47 -12.12 -0.17
C THR A 54 -11.36 -11.75 -1.65
N GLU A 55 -11.35 -10.45 -1.96
CA GLU A 55 -11.23 -9.97 -3.36
C GLU A 55 -9.82 -10.12 -3.91
N ASP A 56 -8.79 -9.94 -3.06
CA ASP A 56 -7.38 -9.94 -3.47
C ASP A 56 -6.75 -11.34 -3.42
N ILE A 57 -7.33 -12.27 -2.65
CA ILE A 57 -6.87 -13.65 -2.47
C ILE A 57 -8.04 -14.60 -2.81
N PRO A 58 -8.16 -15.07 -4.07
CA PRO A 58 -9.33 -15.81 -4.54
C PRO A 58 -9.51 -17.20 -3.91
N ASP A 59 -8.42 -17.80 -3.39
CA ASP A 59 -8.43 -19.15 -2.78
C ASP A 59 -8.66 -19.12 -1.25
N LEU A 60 -9.01 -17.97 -0.66
CA LEU A 60 -9.21 -17.86 0.78
C LEU A 60 -10.61 -18.34 1.17
N ALA A 61 -10.70 -19.40 1.98
CA ALA A 61 -11.99 -19.90 2.46
C ALA A 61 -12.65 -18.92 3.45
N VAL A 62 -13.99 -18.98 3.53
CA VAL A 62 -14.77 -18.12 4.45
C VAL A 62 -14.37 -18.41 5.90
N GLY A 63 -13.84 -17.39 6.59
CA GLY A 63 -13.36 -17.49 7.97
C GLY A 63 -11.91 -17.99 8.11
N GLU A 64 -11.22 -18.26 7.00
CA GLU A 64 -9.80 -18.59 7.00
C GLU A 64 -8.94 -17.32 6.99
N ARG A 65 -7.81 -17.34 7.70
CA ARG A 65 -6.89 -16.22 7.78
C ARG A 65 -5.78 -16.38 6.74
N PRO A 66 -5.35 -15.29 6.07
CA PRO A 66 -4.37 -15.39 4.98
C PRO A 66 -3.00 -15.90 5.45
N SER A 67 -2.38 -16.76 4.64
CA SER A 67 -0.98 -17.17 4.82
C SER A 67 0.00 -16.13 4.25
N VAL A 68 1.26 -16.13 4.71
CA VAL A 68 2.30 -15.24 4.18
C VAL A 68 2.43 -15.40 2.67
N LYS A 69 2.43 -16.64 2.17
CA LYS A 69 2.63 -16.94 0.75
C LYS A 69 1.50 -16.40 -0.13
N GLN A 70 0.25 -16.52 0.32
CA GLN A 70 -0.90 -15.96 -0.39
C GLN A 70 -0.83 -14.43 -0.44
N LEU A 71 -0.44 -13.81 0.67
CA LEU A 71 -0.28 -12.35 0.74
C LEU A 71 0.84 -11.86 -0.18
N GLU A 72 1.99 -12.55 -0.22
CA GLU A 72 3.09 -12.21 -1.12
C GLU A 72 2.73 -12.39 -2.60
N GLN A 73 1.91 -13.38 -2.93
CA GLN A 73 1.42 -13.56 -4.29
C GLN A 73 0.44 -12.45 -4.70
N ALA A 74 -0.48 -12.07 -3.82
CA ALA A 74 -1.44 -10.99 -4.09
C ALA A 74 -0.77 -9.61 -4.17
N PHE A 75 0.14 -9.30 -3.24
CA PHE A 75 0.72 -7.96 -3.09
C PHE A 75 2.17 -7.85 -3.58
N GLY A 76 2.75 -8.89 -4.17
CA GLY A 76 4.15 -8.88 -4.62
C GLY A 76 4.46 -7.76 -5.63
N ARG A 77 3.50 -7.44 -6.52
CA ARG A 77 3.64 -6.32 -7.46
C ARG A 77 3.63 -4.97 -6.76
N ALA A 78 2.74 -4.78 -5.79
CA ALA A 78 2.68 -3.56 -5.00
C ALA A 78 3.96 -3.38 -4.17
N ARG A 79 4.46 -4.46 -3.57
CA ARG A 79 5.74 -4.49 -2.84
C ARG A 79 6.92 -4.12 -3.73
N LEU A 80 6.99 -4.69 -4.94
CA LEU A 80 8.03 -4.36 -5.90
C LEU A 80 7.95 -2.88 -6.33
N ALA A 81 6.74 -2.39 -6.63
CA ALA A 81 6.53 -0.98 -6.98
C ALA A 81 6.96 -0.04 -5.85
N ALA A 82 6.66 -0.38 -4.59
CA ALA A 82 7.10 0.39 -3.42
C ALA A 82 8.62 0.41 -3.29
N TYR A 83 9.30 -0.73 -3.50
CA TYR A 83 10.78 -0.77 -3.46
C TYR A 83 11.41 0.03 -4.60
N ILE A 84 10.91 -0.09 -5.82
CA ILE A 84 11.42 0.67 -6.98
C ILE A 84 11.18 2.17 -6.76
N GLY A 85 9.97 2.56 -6.35
CA GLY A 85 9.63 3.95 -6.08
C GLY A 85 10.45 4.56 -4.95
N GLY A 86 10.64 3.81 -3.86
CA GLY A 86 11.47 4.22 -2.74
C GLY A 86 12.93 4.39 -3.13
N LEU A 87 13.50 3.43 -3.87
CA LEU A 87 14.88 3.50 -4.36
C LEU A 87 15.08 4.65 -5.35
N ALA A 88 14.15 4.84 -6.30
CA ALA A 88 14.20 5.93 -7.26
C ALA A 88 14.15 7.30 -6.56
N THR A 89 13.27 7.45 -5.56
CA THR A 89 13.17 8.68 -4.76
C THR A 89 14.45 8.92 -3.95
N LEU A 90 15.02 7.87 -3.36
CA LEU A 90 16.30 7.96 -2.65
C LEU A 90 17.43 8.43 -3.56
N VAL A 91 17.58 7.82 -4.74
CA VAL A 91 18.59 8.20 -5.73
C VAL A 91 18.40 9.64 -6.20
N LEU A 92 17.16 10.05 -6.45
CA LEU A 92 16.83 11.41 -6.87
C LEU A 92 17.18 12.43 -5.78
N CYS A 93 16.71 12.23 -4.55
CA CYS A 93 16.86 13.20 -3.48
C CYS A 93 18.27 13.24 -2.86
N VAL A 94 18.94 12.09 -2.75
CA VAL A 94 20.25 11.97 -2.07
C VAL A 94 21.42 11.92 -3.06
N GLY A 95 21.18 11.49 -4.29
CA GLY A 95 22.21 11.45 -5.34
C GLY A 95 22.11 12.62 -6.29
N LEU A 96 21.01 12.69 -7.04
CA LEU A 96 20.87 13.63 -8.16
C LEU A 96 20.81 15.08 -7.70
N VAL A 97 19.93 15.40 -6.72
CA VAL A 97 19.76 16.77 -6.22
C VAL A 97 21.08 17.37 -5.68
N PRO A 98 21.77 16.74 -4.71
CA PRO A 98 23.05 17.27 -4.24
C PRO A 98 24.15 17.14 -5.29
N GLY A 99 24.11 16.15 -6.19
CA GLY A 99 25.06 16.02 -7.30
C GLY A 99 25.00 17.21 -8.27
N VAL A 100 23.79 17.64 -8.64
CA VAL A 100 23.59 18.85 -9.46
C VAL A 100 24.09 20.09 -8.70
N MET A 101 23.76 20.22 -7.41
CA MET A 101 24.25 21.32 -6.58
C MET A 101 25.78 21.37 -6.46
N LEU A 102 26.45 20.21 -6.36
CA LEU A 102 27.91 20.13 -6.32
C LEU A 102 28.56 20.43 -7.68
N SER A 103 27.91 20.05 -8.78
CA SER A 103 28.44 20.29 -10.13
C SER A 103 28.44 21.76 -10.53
N LEU A 104 27.56 22.57 -9.93
CA LEU A 104 27.40 23.98 -10.23
C LEU A 104 27.96 24.81 -9.06
N HIS A 105 29.29 24.94 -9.00
CA HIS A 105 30.04 25.56 -7.89
C HIS A 105 29.62 27.01 -7.58
N VAL A 106 29.08 27.75 -8.57
CA VAL A 106 28.48 29.07 -8.42
C VAL A 106 27.23 29.14 -9.30
N LEU A 107 26.04 29.15 -8.70
CA LEU A 107 24.78 29.33 -9.42
C LEU A 107 24.55 30.80 -9.72
N SER A 108 24.24 31.13 -10.97
CA SER A 108 23.65 32.44 -11.28
C SER A 108 22.23 32.52 -10.73
N GLU A 109 21.74 33.74 -10.49
CA GLU A 109 20.38 33.98 -10.00
C GLU A 109 19.32 33.26 -10.87
N THR A 110 19.48 33.32 -12.19
CA THR A 110 18.58 32.66 -13.13
C THR A 110 18.62 31.13 -12.99
N GLN A 111 19.80 30.53 -12.83
CA GLN A 111 19.94 29.08 -12.68
C GLN A 111 19.33 28.59 -11.36
N PHE A 112 19.49 29.35 -10.29
CA PHE A 112 18.89 29.05 -8.99
C PHE A 112 17.36 29.13 -9.03
N THR A 113 16.82 30.19 -9.64
CA THR A 113 15.37 30.35 -9.80
C THR A 113 14.77 29.23 -10.66
N VAL A 114 15.43 28.86 -11.77
CA VAL A 114 14.96 27.73 -12.59
C VAL A 114 15.01 26.41 -11.80
N TRP A 115 16.13 26.15 -11.12
CA TRP A 115 16.30 24.93 -10.32
C TRP A 115 15.25 24.80 -9.21
N THR A 116 15.02 25.86 -8.45
CA THR A 116 14.01 25.88 -7.37
C THR A 116 12.61 25.71 -7.92
N HIS A 117 12.26 26.35 -9.04
CA HIS A 117 10.96 26.13 -9.68
C HIS A 117 10.77 24.70 -10.16
N VAL A 118 11.80 24.06 -10.72
CA VAL A 118 11.72 22.64 -11.12
C VAL A 118 11.42 21.74 -9.92
N LEU A 119 12.15 21.92 -8.81
CA LEU A 119 11.89 21.15 -7.59
C LEU A 119 10.51 21.43 -7.01
N GLN A 120 10.07 22.69 -7.03
CA GLN A 120 8.76 23.09 -6.54
C GLN A 120 7.63 22.47 -7.38
N TRP A 121 7.72 22.51 -8.71
CA TRP A 121 6.78 21.85 -9.61
C TRP A 121 6.75 20.34 -9.40
N PHE A 122 7.90 19.70 -9.21
CA PHE A 122 7.98 18.27 -8.89
C PHE A 122 7.25 17.95 -7.58
N CYS A 123 7.49 18.72 -6.52
CA CYS A 123 6.79 18.56 -5.24
C CYS A 123 5.27 18.75 -5.38
N PHE A 124 4.82 19.77 -6.11
CA PHE A 124 3.38 19.98 -6.36
C PHE A 124 2.76 18.84 -7.16
N ALA A 125 3.45 18.32 -8.18
CA ALA A 125 2.97 17.19 -8.96
C ALA A 125 2.82 15.93 -8.09
N MET A 126 3.84 15.60 -7.29
CA MET A 126 3.79 14.46 -6.39
C MET A 126 2.71 14.63 -5.30
N ALA A 127 2.57 15.83 -4.75
CA ALA A 127 1.52 16.12 -3.78
C ALA A 127 0.12 15.97 -4.40
N ALA A 128 -0.10 16.46 -5.61
CA ALA A 128 -1.36 16.29 -6.32
C ALA A 128 -1.68 14.81 -6.57
N VAL A 129 -0.68 14.01 -6.96
CA VAL A 129 -0.85 12.55 -7.13
C VAL A 129 -1.29 11.90 -5.82
N VAL A 130 -0.62 12.18 -4.70
CA VAL A 130 -0.96 11.60 -3.39
C VAL A 130 -2.36 12.03 -2.92
N VAL A 131 -2.68 13.32 -3.07
CA VAL A 131 -3.98 13.88 -2.67
C VAL A 131 -5.13 13.28 -3.49
N VAL A 132 -4.91 12.98 -4.77
CA VAL A 132 -5.94 12.39 -5.64
C VAL A 132 -6.00 10.87 -5.53
N ALA A 133 -4.86 10.19 -5.35
CA ALA A 133 -4.82 8.73 -5.28
C ALA A 133 -5.65 8.18 -4.11
N ALA A 134 -5.50 8.74 -2.91
CA ALA A 134 -6.23 8.28 -1.71
C ALA A 134 -7.77 8.28 -1.89
N PRO A 135 -8.44 9.38 -2.30
CA PRO A 135 -9.88 9.37 -2.49
C PRO A 135 -10.31 8.50 -3.69
N VAL A 136 -9.48 8.36 -4.73
CA VAL A 136 -9.79 7.47 -5.85
C VAL A 136 -9.84 6.01 -5.39
N GLU A 137 -8.89 5.58 -4.55
CA GLU A 137 -8.89 4.22 -4.00
C GLU A 137 -10.14 3.95 -3.17
N GLU A 138 -10.54 4.87 -2.29
CA GLU A 138 -11.76 4.77 -1.49
C GLU A 138 -13.01 4.69 -2.38
N VAL A 139 -13.13 5.57 -3.38
CA VAL A 139 -14.28 5.58 -4.30
C VAL A 139 -14.34 4.27 -5.10
N VAL A 140 -13.21 3.77 -5.59
CA VAL A 140 -13.16 2.50 -6.33
C VAL A 140 -13.61 1.34 -5.45
N GLN A 141 -13.17 1.28 -4.18
CA GLN A 141 -13.60 0.25 -3.24
C GLN A 141 -15.11 0.31 -2.97
N VAL A 142 -15.67 1.51 -2.73
CA VAL A 142 -17.12 1.68 -2.53
C VAL A 142 -17.90 1.25 -3.77
N VAL A 143 -17.46 1.67 -4.96
CA VAL A 143 -18.13 1.30 -6.22
C VAL A 143 -18.10 -0.22 -6.44
N ARG A 144 -16.97 -0.89 -6.15
CA ARG A 144 -16.86 -2.36 -6.23
C ARG A 144 -17.84 -3.04 -5.28
N ARG A 145 -17.89 -2.61 -4.01
CA ARG A 145 -18.84 -3.13 -3.01
C ARG A 145 -20.29 -2.94 -3.40
N VAL A 146 -20.66 -1.76 -3.93
CA VAL A 146 -22.03 -1.50 -4.41
C VAL A 146 -22.38 -2.40 -5.59
N ARG A 147 -21.45 -2.63 -6.52
CA ARG A 147 -21.68 -3.56 -7.65
C ARG A 147 -21.88 -5.00 -7.17
N ALA A 148 -21.07 -5.48 -6.23
CA ALA A 148 -21.19 -6.82 -5.66
C ALA A 148 -22.54 -7.01 -4.92
N ASN A 149 -22.91 -6.07 -4.05
CA ASN A 149 -24.20 -6.10 -3.34
C ASN A 149 -25.40 -6.10 -4.30
N ASN A 150 -25.32 -5.35 -5.40
CA ASN A 150 -26.39 -5.32 -6.41
C ASN A 150 -26.52 -6.66 -7.15
N SER A 151 -25.42 -7.36 -7.44
CA SER A 151 -25.49 -8.71 -8.04
C SER A 151 -26.09 -9.74 -7.09
N GLU A 152 -25.73 -9.72 -5.81
CA GLU A 152 -26.28 -10.67 -4.82
C GLU A 152 -27.78 -10.47 -4.61
N ARG A 153 -28.24 -9.20 -4.53
CA ARG A 153 -29.67 -8.90 -4.41
C ARG A 153 -30.47 -9.47 -5.57
N ARG A 154 -29.99 -9.29 -6.81
CA ARG A 154 -30.65 -9.83 -8.02
C ARG A 154 -30.72 -11.36 -8.02
N GLN A 155 -29.67 -12.04 -7.55
CA GLN A 155 -29.69 -13.50 -7.43
C GLN A 155 -30.73 -13.97 -6.42
N LYS A 156 -30.82 -13.32 -5.25
CA LYS A 156 -31.82 -13.63 -4.22
C LYS A 156 -33.26 -13.40 -4.72
N GLU A 157 -33.51 -12.32 -5.45
CA GLU A 157 -34.81 -12.03 -6.06
C GLU A 157 -35.21 -13.10 -7.10
N THR A 158 -34.26 -13.53 -7.93
CA THR A 158 -34.48 -14.59 -8.93
C THR A 158 -34.73 -15.94 -8.28
N ALA A 159 -33.94 -16.31 -7.26
CA ALA A 159 -34.11 -17.55 -6.50
C ALA A 159 -35.45 -17.59 -5.75
N ASN A 160 -35.85 -16.48 -5.13
CA ASN A 160 -37.15 -16.37 -4.47
C ASN A 160 -38.31 -16.49 -5.46
N SER A 161 -38.22 -15.89 -6.65
CA SER A 161 -39.23 -16.08 -7.71
C SER A 161 -39.32 -17.53 -8.16
N ALA A 162 -38.18 -18.20 -8.38
CA ALA A 162 -38.15 -19.61 -8.78
C ALA A 162 -38.73 -20.54 -7.71
N TYR A 163 -38.44 -20.26 -6.43
CA TYR A 163 -39.01 -20.99 -5.30
C TYR A 163 -40.54 -20.84 -5.26
N ASN A 164 -41.05 -19.61 -5.31
CA ASN A 164 -42.49 -19.34 -5.29
C ASN A 164 -43.24 -20.02 -6.45
N LEU A 165 -42.67 -20.00 -7.67
CA LEU A 165 -43.26 -20.67 -8.84
C LEU A 165 -43.37 -22.19 -8.63
N LYS A 166 -42.36 -22.80 -8.00
CA LYS A 166 -42.33 -24.24 -7.73
C LYS A 166 -43.35 -24.63 -6.67
N THR A 167 -43.53 -23.80 -5.63
CA THR A 167 -44.53 -24.03 -4.57
C THR A 167 -45.95 -24.00 -5.14
N ILE A 168 -46.26 -23.05 -6.03
CA ILE A 168 -47.57 -22.95 -6.69
C ILE A 168 -47.85 -24.21 -7.51
N ASN A 169 -46.91 -24.64 -8.36
CA ASN A 169 -47.07 -25.83 -9.22
C ASN A 169 -47.15 -27.17 -8.46
N SER A 170 -46.83 -27.20 -7.16
CA SER A 170 -46.93 -28.41 -6.33
C SER A 170 -48.21 -28.49 -5.50
N ALA A 171 -49.03 -27.44 -5.51
CA ALA A 171 -50.30 -27.37 -4.80
C ALA A 171 -51.52 -27.73 -5.67
N ASP A 172 -51.31 -27.79 -6.99
CA ASP A 172 -52.25 -28.30 -8.01
C ASP A 172 -51.98 -29.78 -8.34
#